data_AF-T1CIM2-F1
#
_entry.id   AF-T1CIM2-F1
#
_cell.length_a   1.000
_cell.length_b   1.000
_cell.length_c   1.000
_cell.angle_alpha   90.00
_cell.angle_beta   90.00
_cell.angle_gamma   90.00
#
_symmetry.space_group_name_H-M   'P 1'
#
loop_
_entity.id
_entity.type
_entity.pdbx_description
1 polymer ?
#
loop_
_entity_poly.entity_id
_entity_poly.type
_entity_poly.pdbx_seq_one_letter_code
_entity_poly.pdbx_strand_id
1 'polypeptide(L)'
;DNVERIKASYRSAGYYNSKVVPILKRMGRHKRELVFMIDEGGQTRITKVTFSGNKHFSSSVLAKQVKTKPYFALTSWWTDAGIYKKSETDQDVQRLRNFYLNNGYINIGVGQPKVVFTHHRKSMTIVFPIQEGEQFHLGSIAISGNKLFSNKRLLKAVKLKPPMVFSR
;
A
#
# COMPACT_ATOMS: atom_id res chain seq x y z
N ASP A 1 -9.69 -27.07 -1.64
CA ASP A 1 -8.63 -26.30 -2.32
C ASP A 1 -9.15 -25.48 -3.51
N ASN A 2 -9.66 -26.11 -4.58
CA ASN A 2 -10.08 -25.40 -5.81
C ASN A 2 -11.08 -24.24 -5.59
N VAL A 3 -12.08 -24.41 -4.73
CA VAL A 3 -13.05 -23.35 -4.39
C VAL A 3 -12.35 -22.09 -3.85
N GLU A 4 -11.36 -22.25 -2.98
CA GLU A 4 -10.64 -21.11 -2.40
C GLU A 4 -9.72 -20.44 -3.41
N ARG A 5 -9.10 -21.21 -4.32
CA ARG A 5 -8.33 -20.64 -5.45
C ARG A 5 -9.20 -19.81 -6.38
N ILE A 6 -10.39 -20.30 -6.73
CA ILE A 6 -11.36 -19.57 -7.56
C ILE A 6 -11.78 -18.29 -6.84
N LYS A 7 -12.19 -18.38 -5.56
CA LYS A 7 -12.52 -17.19 -4.74
C LYS A 7 -11.37 -16.18 -4.67
N ALA A 8 -10.13 -16.64 -4.51
CA ALA A 8 -8.96 -15.77 -4.47
C ALA A 8 -8.76 -15.02 -5.79
N SER A 9 -8.97 -15.68 -6.94
CA SER A 9 -8.94 -15.06 -8.26
C SER A 9 -9.98 -13.94 -8.37
N TYR A 10 -11.24 -14.22 -8.01
CA TYR A 10 -12.32 -13.22 -8.03
C TYR A 10 -12.05 -12.04 -7.10
N ARG A 11 -11.51 -12.28 -5.90
CA ARG A 11 -11.10 -11.22 -4.97
C ARG A 11 -10.01 -10.32 -5.56
N SER A 12 -9.03 -10.89 -6.27
CA SER A 12 -7.97 -10.10 -6.92
C SER A 12 -8.50 -9.19 -8.04
N ALA A 13 -9.63 -9.56 -8.66
CA ALA A 13 -10.35 -8.74 -9.63
C ALA A 13 -11.35 -7.74 -8.99
N GLY A 14 -11.43 -7.69 -7.65
CA GLY A 14 -12.32 -6.77 -6.93
C GLY A 14 -13.68 -7.34 -6.54
N TYR A 15 -13.95 -8.62 -6.78
CA TYR A 15 -15.22 -9.28 -6.46
C TYR A 15 -15.18 -9.95 -5.08
N TYR A 16 -15.20 -9.13 -4.02
CA TYR A 16 -15.14 -9.61 -2.62
C TYR A 16 -16.42 -10.30 -2.13
N ASN A 17 -17.52 -10.12 -2.85
CA ASN A 17 -18.82 -10.74 -2.58
C ASN A 17 -19.06 -12.04 -3.35
N SER A 18 -18.06 -12.50 -4.10
CA SER A 18 -18.18 -13.71 -4.91
C SER A 18 -18.51 -14.94 -4.05
N LYS A 19 -19.48 -15.72 -4.52
CA LYS A 19 -19.89 -17.01 -3.95
C LYS A 19 -19.59 -18.10 -4.98
N VAL A 20 -18.88 -19.12 -4.54
CA VAL A 20 -18.51 -20.28 -5.37
C VAL A 20 -19.09 -21.52 -4.72
N VAL A 21 -20.03 -22.17 -5.42
CA VAL A 21 -20.73 -23.37 -4.96
C VAL A 21 -20.37 -24.53 -5.88
N PRO A 22 -19.61 -25.53 -5.41
CA PRO A 22 -19.33 -26.73 -6.18
C PRO A 22 -20.54 -27.69 -6.13
N ILE A 23 -20.95 -28.20 -7.29
CA ILE A 23 -22.00 -29.19 -7.45
C ILE A 23 -21.39 -30.44 -8.09
N LEU A 24 -21.52 -31.56 -7.40
CA LEU A 24 -21.12 -32.87 -7.92
C LEU A 24 -22.33 -33.57 -8.52
N LYS A 25 -22.34 -33.70 -9.85
CA LYS A 25 -23.32 -34.50 -10.56
C LYS A 25 -22.76 -35.90 -10.77
N ARG A 26 -23.54 -36.93 -10.41
CA ARG A 26 -23.17 -38.33 -10.71
C ARG A 26 -23.56 -38.64 -12.15
N MET A 27 -22.60 -39.08 -12.94
CA MET A 27 -22.83 -39.55 -14.30
C MET A 27 -22.51 -41.05 -14.37
N GLY A 28 -23.44 -41.88 -13.91
CA GLY A 28 -23.24 -43.34 -13.82
C GLY A 28 -22.33 -43.79 -12.67
N ARG A 29 -21.88 -45.05 -12.71
CA ARG A 29 -21.20 -45.72 -11.57
C ARG A 29 -19.80 -45.17 -11.25
N HIS A 30 -19.04 -44.72 -12.25
CA HIS A 30 -17.63 -44.33 -12.08
C HIS A 30 -17.26 -42.95 -12.64
N LYS A 31 -18.21 -42.20 -13.21
CA LYS A 31 -17.96 -40.82 -13.65
C LYS A 31 -18.70 -39.83 -12.74
N ARG A 32 -18.00 -38.77 -12.38
CA ARG A 32 -18.56 -37.63 -11.64
C ARG A 32 -18.22 -36.38 -12.43
N GLU A 33 -19.20 -35.52 -12.59
CA GLU A 33 -19.03 -34.19 -13.14
C GLU A 33 -19.01 -33.20 -11.98
N LEU A 34 -18.02 -32.32 -11.96
CA LEU A 34 -17.89 -31.24 -10.98
C LEU A 34 -18.16 -29.92 -11.68
N VAL A 35 -19.27 -29.28 -11.31
CA VAL A 35 -19.69 -27.98 -11.84
C VAL A 35 -19.52 -26.94 -10.75
N PHE A 36 -18.80 -25.85 -11.03
CA PHE A 36 -18.72 -24.71 -10.13
C PHE A 36 -19.74 -23.67 -10.54
N MET A 37 -20.75 -23.45 -9.70
CA MET A 37 -21.65 -22.31 -9.85
C MET A 37 -21.02 -21.11 -9.16
N ILE A 38 -20.84 -20.02 -9.91
CA ILE A 38 -20.19 -18.81 -9.43
C ILE A 38 -21.17 -17.65 -9.54
N ASP A 39 -21.46 -17.02 -8.41
CA ASP A 39 -22.13 -15.73 -8.35
C ASP A 39 -21.05 -14.71 -7.99
N GLU A 40 -20.69 -13.84 -8.93
CA GLU A 40 -19.61 -12.85 -8.76
C GLU A 40 -19.99 -11.76 -7.74
N GLY A 41 -21.29 -11.48 -7.60
CA GLY A 41 -21.82 -10.34 -6.89
C GLY A 41 -21.37 -8.99 -7.48
N GLY A 42 -21.62 -7.91 -6.75
CA GLY A 42 -21.17 -6.57 -7.15
C GLY A 42 -19.67 -6.37 -6.88
N GLN A 43 -18.98 -5.70 -7.82
CA GLN A 43 -17.58 -5.30 -7.65
C GLN A 43 -17.43 -4.32 -6.48
N THR A 44 -16.52 -4.62 -5.55
CA THR A 44 -16.22 -3.74 -4.42
C THR A 44 -15.16 -2.73 -4.84
N ARG A 45 -15.45 -1.44 -4.67
CA ARG A 45 -14.51 -0.35 -5.02
C ARG A 45 -13.97 0.35 -3.78
N ILE A 46 -12.73 0.83 -3.87
CA ILE A 46 -12.14 1.71 -2.87
C ILE A 46 -12.85 3.06 -2.97
N THR A 47 -13.54 3.45 -1.91
CA THR A 47 -14.22 4.74 -1.83
C THR A 47 -13.40 5.77 -1.06
N LYS A 48 -12.53 5.31 -0.15
CA LYS A 48 -11.72 6.20 0.68
C LYS A 48 -10.37 5.57 0.99
N VAL A 49 -9.34 6.41 1.00
CA VAL A 49 -8.01 6.08 1.51
C VAL A 49 -7.72 7.05 2.66
N THR A 50 -7.39 6.51 3.83
CA THR A 50 -7.11 7.30 5.03
C THR A 50 -5.78 6.88 5.66
N PHE A 51 -5.23 7.80 6.44
CA PHE A 51 -4.01 7.63 7.20
C PHE A 51 -4.35 7.88 8.67
N SER A 52 -3.76 7.10 9.57
CA SER A 52 -3.99 7.25 11.02
C SER A 52 -2.66 7.33 11.74
N GLY A 53 -2.53 8.25 12.69
CA GLY A 53 -1.32 8.46 13.49
C GLY A 53 -0.30 9.43 12.85
N ASN A 54 -0.60 9.95 11.66
CA ASN A 54 0.12 11.09 11.10
C ASN A 54 -0.24 12.38 11.85
N LYS A 55 0.77 13.14 12.28
CA LYS A 55 0.63 14.40 13.01
C LYS A 55 1.36 15.54 12.28
N HIS A 56 2.51 15.24 11.67
CA HIS A 56 3.36 16.24 11.03
C HIS A 56 3.01 16.45 9.56
N PHE A 57 2.59 15.39 8.86
CA PHE A 57 2.10 15.49 7.49
C PHE A 57 0.59 15.31 7.42
N SER A 58 -0.08 16.18 6.65
CA SER A 58 -1.51 16.05 6.42
C SER A 58 -1.84 14.82 5.56
N SER A 59 -3.02 14.25 5.76
CA SER A 59 -3.50 13.10 4.99
C SER A 59 -3.52 13.38 3.47
N SER A 60 -3.70 14.64 3.06
CA SER A 60 -3.63 15.05 1.65
C SER A 60 -2.23 14.99 1.08
N VAL A 61 -1.19 15.30 1.87
CA VAL A 61 0.21 15.16 1.46
C VAL A 61 0.56 13.68 1.30
N LEU A 62 0.18 12.85 2.27
CA LEU A 62 0.41 11.41 2.22
C LEU A 62 -0.36 10.74 1.09
N ALA A 63 -1.59 11.19 0.82
CA ALA A 63 -2.40 10.74 -0.31
C ALA A 63 -1.68 10.94 -1.64
N LYS A 64 -0.85 11.98 -1.80
CA LYS A 64 -0.07 12.20 -3.04
C LYS A 64 1.07 11.20 -3.22
N GLN A 65 1.59 10.61 -2.13
CA GLN A 65 2.71 9.67 -2.18
C GLN A 65 2.29 8.24 -2.54
N VAL A 66 1.01 7.91 -2.34
CA VAL A 66 0.46 6.59 -2.65
C VAL A 66 -0.17 6.52 -4.04
N LYS A 67 -0.05 5.35 -4.67
CA LYS A 67 -0.72 5.04 -5.94
C LYS A 67 -2.16 4.59 -5.76
N THR A 68 -2.47 3.94 -4.63
CA THR A 68 -3.85 3.54 -4.32
C THR A 68 -4.72 4.78 -4.18
N LYS A 69 -5.67 4.96 -5.11
CA LYS A 69 -6.63 6.07 -5.10
C LYS A 69 -8.05 5.55 -4.93
N PRO A 70 -8.92 6.32 -4.25
CA PRO A 70 -10.34 6.05 -4.30
C PRO A 70 -10.88 6.21 -5.73
N TYR A 71 -11.90 5.43 -6.06
CA TYR A 71 -12.65 5.56 -7.30
C TYR A 71 -13.40 6.89 -7.30
N PHE A 72 -13.14 7.73 -8.29
CA PHE A 72 -13.94 8.93 -8.55
C PHE A 72 -14.61 8.80 -9.92
N ALA A 73 -15.95 8.80 -9.94
CA ALA A 73 -16.75 8.56 -11.14
C ALA A 73 -16.40 9.49 -12.32
N LEU A 74 -15.92 10.71 -12.05
CA LEU A 74 -15.59 11.71 -13.07
C LEU A 74 -14.21 11.52 -13.72
N THR A 75 -13.24 10.89 -13.04
CA THR A 75 -11.84 10.77 -13.51
C THR A 75 -11.35 9.33 -13.64
N SER A 76 -12.08 8.37 -13.08
CA SER A 76 -11.67 6.97 -12.99
C SER A 76 -12.35 6.05 -14.01
N TRP A 77 -13.17 6.58 -14.94
CA TRP A 77 -13.92 5.74 -15.89
C TRP A 77 -13.04 5.06 -16.95
N TRP A 78 -11.84 5.60 -17.24
CA TRP A 78 -10.84 5.01 -18.14
C TRP A 78 -9.65 4.36 -17.42
N THR A 79 -9.62 4.36 -16.08
CA THR A 79 -8.49 3.79 -15.30
C THR A 79 -8.95 2.65 -14.40
N ASP A 80 -8.04 1.72 -14.12
CA ASP A 80 -8.17 0.68 -13.08
C ASP A 80 -8.26 1.25 -11.64
N ALA A 81 -8.46 2.57 -11.48
CA ALA A 81 -8.51 3.23 -10.19
C ALA A 81 -9.68 2.69 -9.36
N GLY A 82 -9.45 2.46 -8.07
CA GLY A 82 -10.45 1.98 -7.14
C GLY A 82 -10.59 0.46 -7.04
N ILE A 83 -9.84 -0.33 -7.82
CA ILE A 83 -9.68 -1.77 -7.58
C ILE A 83 -8.59 -1.95 -6.52
N TYR A 84 -8.87 -2.74 -5.48
CA TYR A 84 -7.85 -3.05 -4.49
C TYR A 84 -6.89 -4.13 -4.99
N LYS A 85 -5.62 -3.75 -5.10
CA LYS A 85 -4.52 -4.68 -5.39
C LYS A 85 -3.60 -4.71 -4.17
N LYS A 86 -3.53 -5.85 -3.49
CA LYS A 86 -2.69 -6.02 -2.28
C LYS A 86 -1.22 -5.64 -2.55
N SER A 87 -0.69 -6.03 -3.71
CA SER A 87 0.67 -5.70 -4.11
C SER A 87 0.91 -4.19 -4.23
N GLU A 88 -0.07 -3.42 -4.72
CA GLU A 88 0.04 -1.96 -4.80
C GLU A 88 0.00 -1.32 -3.42
N THR A 89 -0.88 -1.78 -2.53
CA THR A 89 -0.94 -1.26 -1.16
C THR A 89 0.31 -1.59 -0.37
N ASP A 90 0.92 -2.76 -0.59
CA ASP A 90 2.19 -3.14 0.03
C ASP A 90 3.35 -2.27 -0.49
N GLN A 91 3.35 -1.88 -1.77
CA GLN A 91 4.30 -0.92 -2.30
C GLN A 91 4.05 0.51 -1.76
N ASP A 92 2.79 0.89 -1.57
CA ASP A 92 2.44 2.19 -1.00
C ASP A 92 2.95 2.36 0.43
N VAL A 93 2.98 1.28 1.23
CA VAL A 93 3.65 1.27 2.54
C VAL A 93 5.12 1.68 2.42
N GLN A 94 5.84 1.15 1.42
CA GLN A 94 7.24 1.52 1.19
C GLN A 94 7.39 2.96 0.69
N ARG A 95 6.48 3.44 -0.16
CA ARG A 95 6.47 4.85 -0.61
C ARG A 95 6.32 5.81 0.55
N LEU A 96 5.37 5.54 1.45
CA LEU A 96 5.16 6.32 2.67
C LEU A 96 6.41 6.26 3.57
N ARG A 97 6.93 5.06 3.83
CA ARG A 97 8.15 4.90 4.64
C ARG A 97 9.31 5.73 4.07
N ASN A 98 9.58 5.63 2.77
CA ASN A 98 10.65 6.37 2.12
C ASN A 98 10.42 7.88 2.18
N PHE A 99 9.18 8.33 1.98
CA PHE A 99 8.82 9.74 2.13
C PHE A 99 9.17 10.26 3.53
N TYR A 100 8.79 9.54 4.59
CA TYR A 100 9.11 9.92 5.96
C TYR A 100 10.62 9.87 6.26
N LEU A 101 11.33 8.82 5.81
CA LEU A 101 12.79 8.72 5.95
C LEU A 101 13.51 9.91 5.30
N ASN A 102 13.04 10.33 4.12
CA ASN A 102 13.59 11.47 3.39
C ASN A 102 13.28 12.83 4.03
N ASN A 103 12.38 12.83 5.02
CA ASN A 103 12.04 13.96 5.85
C ASN A 103 12.55 13.82 7.30
N GLY A 104 13.54 12.94 7.52
CA GLY A 104 14.26 12.85 8.80
C GLY A 104 13.60 11.98 9.86
N TYR A 105 12.52 11.26 9.56
CA TYR A 105 11.85 10.37 10.50
C TYR A 105 12.47 8.98 10.44
N ILE A 106 13.55 8.76 11.18
CA ILE A 106 14.33 7.51 11.14
C ILE A 106 13.55 6.34 11.76
N ASN A 107 12.81 6.62 12.85
CA ASN A 107 12.03 5.63 13.58
C ASN A 107 10.59 5.47 13.06
N ILE A 108 10.38 5.72 11.76
CA ILE A 108 9.05 5.61 11.14
C ILE A 108 8.54 4.17 11.11
N GLY A 109 7.38 3.96 11.73
CA GLY A 109 6.61 2.73 11.63
C GLY A 109 5.40 2.90 10.71
N VAL A 110 5.43 2.31 9.52
CA VAL A 110 4.23 2.17 8.67
C VAL A 110 3.72 0.73 8.77
N GLY A 111 2.54 0.54 9.35
CA GLY A 111 1.94 -0.78 9.53
C GLY A 111 1.19 -1.28 8.30
N GLN A 112 0.69 -2.52 8.37
CA GLN A 112 -0.06 -3.10 7.26
C GLN A 112 -1.38 -2.34 7.02
N PRO A 113 -1.76 -2.12 5.75
CA PRO A 113 -3.01 -1.46 5.40
C PRO A 113 -4.21 -2.27 5.89
N LYS A 114 -5.14 -1.62 6.58
CA LYS A 114 -6.40 -2.24 7.03
C LYS A 114 -7.50 -1.95 6.02
N VAL A 115 -8.22 -2.99 5.61
CA VAL A 115 -9.37 -2.88 4.70
C VAL A 115 -10.66 -2.91 5.52
N VAL A 116 -11.42 -1.83 5.50
CA VAL A 116 -12.71 -1.71 6.18
C VAL A 116 -13.82 -1.71 5.12
N PHE A 117 -14.74 -2.65 5.22
CA PHE A 117 -15.88 -2.74 4.31
C PHE A 117 -17.11 -2.05 4.91
N THR A 118 -17.88 -1.34 4.09
CA THR A 118 -19.19 -0.81 4.47
C THR A 118 -20.21 -1.96 4.60
N HIS A 119 -21.32 -1.72 5.31
CA HIS A 119 -22.48 -2.63 5.32
C HIS A 119 -22.84 -2.98 3.87
N HIS A 120 -22.94 -4.27 3.54
CA HIS A 120 -23.08 -4.84 2.18
C HIS A 120 -21.82 -4.95 1.29
N ARG A 121 -20.61 -4.64 1.77
CA ARG A 121 -19.34 -4.87 1.05
C ARG A 121 -19.29 -4.29 -0.38
N LYS A 122 -20.08 -3.26 -0.67
CA LYS A 122 -20.05 -2.53 -1.97
C LYS A 122 -18.89 -1.54 -2.02
N SER A 123 -18.50 -1.03 -0.86
CA SER A 123 -17.48 0.00 -0.70
C SER A 123 -16.43 -0.47 0.29
N MET A 124 -15.17 -0.11 0.04
CA MET A 124 -14.08 -0.33 0.97
C MET A 124 -13.30 0.95 1.26
N THR A 125 -12.84 1.06 2.50
CA THR A 125 -11.91 2.10 2.97
C THR A 125 -10.58 1.45 3.31
N ILE A 126 -9.50 1.99 2.78
CA ILE A 126 -8.13 1.57 3.10
C ILE A 126 -7.55 2.51 4.15
N VAL A 127 -7.08 1.96 5.26
CA VAL A 127 -6.48 2.72 6.36
C VAL A 127 -5.01 2.35 6.49
N PHE A 128 -4.11 3.32 6.35
CA PHE A 128 -2.67 3.16 6.57
C PHE A 128 -2.30 3.65 7.99
N PRO A 129 -1.96 2.73 8.92
CA PRO A 129 -1.48 3.10 10.24
C PRO A 129 -0.02 3.56 10.19
N ILE A 130 0.25 4.72 10.77
CA ILE A 130 1.56 5.39 10.79
C ILE A 130 1.92 5.74 12.24
N GLN A 131 3.17 5.46 12.61
CA GLN A 131 3.83 5.89 13.83
C GLN A 131 5.06 6.70 13.41
N GLU A 132 4.94 8.04 13.40
CA GLU A 132 5.95 8.93 12.80
C GLU A 132 7.31 8.84 13.51
N GLY A 133 7.32 8.75 14.83
CA GLY A 133 8.52 8.88 15.63
C GLY A 133 9.01 10.34 15.71
N GLU A 134 10.24 10.53 16.18
CA GLU A 134 10.88 11.83 16.25
C GLU A 134 11.56 12.20 14.93
N GLN A 135 11.59 13.50 14.61
CA GLN A 135 12.32 14.02 13.47
C GLN A 135 13.78 14.28 13.85
N PHE A 136 14.69 13.69 13.08
CA PHE A 136 16.14 13.86 13.26
C PHE A 136 16.69 14.83 12.22
N HIS A 137 17.59 15.70 12.68
CA HIS A 137 18.35 16.61 11.84
C HIS A 137 19.78 16.11 11.69
N LEU A 138 20.37 16.36 10.53
CA LEU A 138 21.76 16.04 10.27
C LEU A 138 22.64 17.08 10.98
N GLY A 139 23.24 16.69 12.11
CA GLY A 139 23.99 17.59 12.99
C GLY A 139 25.39 17.93 12.49
N SER A 140 26.23 16.93 12.25
CA SER A 140 27.59 17.12 11.72
C SER A 140 28.05 15.92 10.88
N ILE A 141 28.94 16.18 9.91
CA ILE A 141 29.55 15.15 9.07
C ILE A 141 31.01 15.01 9.51
N ALA A 142 31.37 13.86 10.07
CA ALA A 142 32.75 13.50 10.37
C ALA A 142 33.28 12.53 9.30
N ILE A 143 34.46 12.81 8.74
CA ILE A 143 35.14 11.95 7.78
C ILE A 143 36.36 11.35 8.47
N SER A 144 36.47 10.03 8.48
CA SER A 144 37.58 9.28 9.05
C SER A 144 38.14 8.27 8.05
N GLY A 145 39.42 7.91 8.17
CA GLY A 145 40.07 6.87 7.34
C GLY A 145 40.64 7.34 5.99
N ASN A 146 40.54 8.63 5.66
CA ASN A 146 41.16 9.21 4.47
C ASN A 146 42.66 9.51 4.70
N LYS A 147 43.52 8.93 3.86
CA LYS A 147 44.97 9.19 3.89
C LYS A 147 45.46 10.12 2.78
N LEU A 148 44.66 10.31 1.72
CA LEU A 148 45.08 11.01 0.49
C LEU A 148 44.62 12.47 0.36
N PHE A 149 43.52 12.85 1.00
CA PHE A 149 42.96 14.20 0.92
C PHE A 149 42.62 14.72 2.32
N SER A 150 42.71 16.02 2.57
CA SER A 150 42.31 16.58 3.87
C SER A 150 40.79 16.53 4.06
N ASN A 151 40.34 16.34 5.30
CA ASN A 151 38.92 16.37 5.67
C ASN A 151 38.21 17.64 5.16
N LYS A 152 38.89 18.79 5.19
CA LYS A 152 38.38 20.07 4.70
C LYS A 152 38.09 20.06 3.20
N ARG A 153 38.91 19.36 2.40
CA ARG A 153 38.72 19.23 0.95
C ARG A 153 37.59 18.26 0.62
N LEU A 154 37.47 17.16 1.37
CA LEU A 154 36.38 16.20 1.22
C LEU A 154 35.04 16.80 1.66
N LEU A 155 35.00 17.52 2.78
CA LEU A 155 33.80 18.22 3.23
C LEU A 155 33.33 19.31 2.24
N LYS A 156 34.25 19.98 1.53
CA LYS A 156 33.88 20.90 0.43
C LYS A 156 33.32 20.20 -0.80
N ALA A 157 33.69 18.95 -1.05
CA ALA A 157 33.17 18.15 -2.16
C ALA A 157 31.79 17.56 -1.85
N VAL A 158 31.50 17.33 -0.57
CA VAL A 158 30.17 16.91 -0.10
C VAL A 158 29.24 18.14 -0.13
N LYS A 159 28.28 18.16 -1.07
CA LYS A 159 27.30 19.25 -1.26
C LYS A 159 26.21 19.32 -0.17
N LEU A 160 26.46 18.84 1.04
CA LEU A 160 25.49 18.85 2.14
C LEU A 160 25.85 19.98 3.12
N LYS A 161 24.91 20.90 3.40
CA LYS A 161 25.09 22.03 4.34
C LYS A 161 24.18 21.87 5.56
N PRO A 162 24.65 21.37 6.71
CA PRO A 162 23.88 21.34 7.95
C PRO A 162 23.44 22.75 8.42
N PRO A 163 22.29 22.90 9.11
CA PRO A 163 21.34 21.85 9.47
C PRO A 163 20.38 21.54 8.30
N MET A 164 20.40 20.29 7.84
CA MET A 164 19.45 19.77 6.85
C MET A 164 18.75 18.56 7.45
N VAL A 165 17.48 18.39 7.08
CA VAL A 165 16.72 17.19 7.39
C VAL A 165 17.42 15.99 6.75
N PHE A 166 17.62 14.92 7.52
CA PHE A 166 18.26 13.70 7.01
C PHE A 166 17.42 13.12 5.86
N SER A 167 18.09 12.74 4.76
CA SER A 167 17.47 12.16 3.57
C SER A 167 18.38 11.08 2.98
N ARG A 168 17.79 9.96 2.53
CA ARG A 168 18.51 8.77 2.05
C ARG A 168 18.24 8.48 0.57
#